data_AF-C0GKH1-F1
#
_entry.id   AF-C0GKH1-F1
#
_cell.length_a   1.000
_cell.length_b   1.000
_cell.length_c   1.000
_cell.angle_alpha   90.00
_cell.angle_beta   90.00
_cell.angle_gamma   90.00
#
_symmetry.space_group_name_H-M   'P 1'
#
loop_
_entity.id
_entity.type
_entity.pdbx_description
1 polymer ?
#
loop_
_entity_poly.entity_id
_entity_poly.type
_entity_poly.pdbx_seq_one_letter_code
_entity_poly.pdbx_strand_id
1 'polypeptide(L)' 'MLEAKLYEVIKKLKLRERTVLAMRFGLPMGRRKTQKEIAKSLGISRSYVSRIEKKVIAKIAEEFRQERQSL' A
#
# COMPACT_ATOMS: atom_id res chain seq x y z
N MET A 1 -8.04 -2.88 17.10
CA MET A 1 -7.09 -3.98 16.82
C MET A 1 -6.72 -4.09 15.34
N LEU A 2 -7.68 -4.17 14.41
CA LEU A 2 -7.41 -4.30 12.97
C LEU A 2 -6.60 -3.14 12.36
N GLU A 3 -6.95 -1.90 12.73
CA GLU A 3 -6.32 -0.68 12.23
C GLU A 3 -4.85 -0.58 12.66
N ALA A 4 -4.55 -0.86 13.94
CA ALA A 4 -3.19 -0.89 14.46
C ALA A 4 -2.30 -1.90 13.71
N LYS A 5 -2.82 -3.11 13.42
CA LYS A 5 -2.09 -4.13 12.67
C LYS A 5 -1.79 -3.69 11.24
N LEU A 6 -2.77 -3.09 10.55
CA LEU A 6 -2.57 -2.55 9.21
C LEU A 6 -1.45 -1.50 9.22
N TYR A 7 -1.44 -0.60 10.22
CA TYR A 7 -0.36 0.38 10.38
C TYR A 7 1.01 -0.27 10.62
N GLU A 8 1.10 -1.34 11.41
CA GLU A 8 2.36 -2.10 11.59
C GLU A 8 2.86 -2.73 10.29
N VAL A 9 1.97 -3.32 9.48
CA VAL A 9 2.36 -3.86 8.17
C VAL A 9 2.81 -2.73 7.23
N ILE A 10 2.13 -1.58 7.24
CA ILE A 10 2.51 -0.40 6.45
C ILE A 10 3.88 0.16 6.88
N LYS A 11 4.23 0.10 8.17
CA LYS A 11 5.55 0.46 8.69
C LYS A 11 6.67 -0.44 8.14
N LYS A 12 6.38 -1.70 7.84
CA LYS A 12 7.33 -2.65 7.20
C LYS A 12 7.50 -2.45 5.68
N LEU A 13 6.70 -1.59 5.05
CA LEU A 13 6.82 -1.30 3.61
C LEU A 13 7.98 -0.36 3.31
N LYS A 14 8.60 -0.53 2.13
CA LYS A 14 9.61 0.42 1.64
C LYS A 14 8.98 1.80 1.45
N LEU A 15 9.77 2.86 1.55
CA LEU A 15 9.29 4.24 1.42
C LEU A 15 8.45 4.48 0.14
N ARG A 16 8.90 3.93 -1.00
CA ARG A 16 8.18 4.05 -2.28
C ARG A 16 6.83 3.32 -2.26
N GLU A 17 6.79 2.11 -1.69
CA GLU A 17 5.57 1.30 -1.53
C GLU A 17 4.57 2.04 -0.63
N ARG A 18 5.03 2.56 0.51
CA ARG A 18 4.22 3.35 1.43
C ARG A 18 3.67 4.62 0.78
N THR A 19 4.49 5.32 0.00
CA THR A 19 4.07 6.54 -0.70
C THR A 19 2.97 6.25 -1.72
N VAL A 20 3.15 5.22 -2.56
CA VAL A 20 2.13 4.80 -3.53
C VAL A 20 0.84 4.40 -2.83
N LEU A 21 0.92 3.65 -1.73
CA LEU A 21 -0.23 3.23 -0.94
C LEU A 21 -0.97 4.43 -0.32
N ALA A 22 -0.23 5.35 0.30
CA ALA A 22 -0.77 6.54 0.92
C ALA A 22 -1.52 7.41 -0.09
N MET A 23 -0.94 7.65 -1.27
CA MET A 23 -1.59 8.39 -2.35
C MET A 23 -2.79 7.66 -2.94
N ARG A 24 -2.73 6.33 -3.04
CA ARG A 24 -3.81 5.51 -3.63
C ARG A 24 -5.04 5.46 -2.74
N PHE A 25 -4.84 5.27 -1.44
CA PHE A 25 -5.92 5.02 -0.48
C PHE A 25 -6.26 6.23 0.41
N GLY A 26 -5.47 7.31 0.31
CA GLY A 26 -5.71 8.55 1.05
C GLY A 26 -5.22 8.51 2.49
N LEU A 27 -4.19 7.71 2.79
CA LEU A 27 -3.71 7.51 4.16
C LEU A 27 -2.71 8.60 4.59
N PRO A 28 -2.79 9.14 5.82
CA PRO A 28 -3.92 9.03 6.75
C PRO A 28 -5.08 9.99 6.43
N MET A 29 -4.83 11.13 5.79
CA MET A 29 -5.86 12.18 5.54
C MET A 29 -5.80 12.77 4.12
N GLY A 30 -5.16 12.06 3.19
CA GLY A 30 -4.98 12.51 1.81
C GLY A 30 -6.19 12.21 0.92
N ARG A 31 -6.35 12.95 -0.18
CA ARG A 31 -7.28 12.56 -1.24
C ARG A 31 -6.74 11.33 -1.97
N ARG A 32 -7.62 10.36 -2.24
CA ARG A 32 -7.31 9.20 -3.08
C ARG A 32 -6.95 9.66 -4.49
N LYS A 33 -5.89 9.09 -5.05
CA LYS A 33 -5.46 9.32 -6.43
C LYS A 33 -5.58 8.03 -7.25
N THR A 34 -5.84 8.17 -8.53
CA THR A 34 -5.77 7.08 -9.51
C THR A 34 -4.32 6.71 -9.80
N GLN A 35 -4.08 5.50 -10.34
CA GLN A 35 -2.73 5.08 -10.74
C GLN A 35 -2.07 6.06 -11.74
N LYS A 36 -2.87 6.68 -12.63
CA LYS A 36 -2.40 7.65 -13.63
C LYS A 36 -1.94 8.96 -12.96
N GLU A 37 -2.69 9.46 -11.99
CA GLU A 37 -2.31 10.68 -11.24
C GLU A 37 -1.09 10.45 -10.35
N ILE A 38 -0.99 9.27 -9.72
CA ILE A 38 0.19 8.87 -8.94
C ILE A 38 1.42 8.77 -9.86
N ALA A 39 1.27 8.11 -11.01
CA ALA A 39 2.32 7.99 -12.01
C ALA A 39 2.86 9.36 -12.45
N LYS A 40 1.95 10.30 -12.78
CA LYS A 40 2.29 11.67 -13.12
C LYS A 40 3.00 12.40 -11.97
N SER A 41 2.48 12.26 -10.75
CA SER A 41 3.05 12.93 -9.56
C SER A 41 4.45 12.40 -9.19
N LEU A 42 4.74 11.14 -9.50
CA LEU A 42 5.96 10.45 -9.07
C LEU A 42 6.99 10.25 -10.20
N GLY A 43 6.72 10.78 -11.41
CA GLY A 43 7.60 10.66 -12.57
C GLY A 43 7.86 9.22 -13.02
N ILE A 44 6.87 8.33 -12.90
CA ILE A 44 6.99 6.90 -13.24
C ILE A 44 5.84 6.41 -14.09
N SER A 45 5.98 5.23 -14.70
CA SER A 45 4.90 4.65 -15.49
C SER A 45 3.70 4.20 -14.63
N ARG A 46 2.49 4.32 -15.18
CA ARG A 46 1.26 3.79 -14.58
C ARG A 46 1.36 2.29 -14.30
N SER A 47 2.01 1.53 -15.19
CA SER A 47 2.27 0.11 -14.99
C SER A 47 3.19 -0.16 -13.79
N TYR A 48 4.16 0.71 -13.51
CA TYR A 48 5.00 0.57 -12.32
C TYR A 48 4.21 0.82 -11.03
N VAL A 49 3.34 1.83 -11.01
CA VAL A 49 2.41 2.05 -9.89
C VAL A 49 1.54 0.82 -9.65
N SER A 50 0.97 0.24 -10.72
CA SER A 50 0.15 -0.98 -10.64
C SER A 50 0.93 -2.17 -10.06
N ARG A 51 2.18 -2.39 -10.48
CA ARG A 51 3.04 -3.44 -9.92
C ARG A 51 3.29 -3.24 -8.42
N ILE A 52 3.58 -2.01 -8.00
CA ILE A 52 3.76 -1.68 -6.57
C ILE A 52 2.48 -1.97 -5.80
N GLU A 53 1.32 -1.49 -6.27
CA GLU A 53 0.02 -1.69 -5.63
C GLU A 53 -0.29 -3.17 -5.43
N LYS A 54 -0.17 -3.99 -6.49
CA LYS A 54 -0.38 -5.44 -6.43
C LYS A 54 0.56 -6.12 -5.42
N LYS A 55 1.84 -5.76 -5.44
CA LYS A 55 2.85 -6.33 -4.53
C LYS A 55 2.53 -6.02 -3.07
N VAL A 56 2.14 -4.78 -2.78
CA VAL A 56 1.83 -4.36 -1.40
C VAL A 56 0.55 -5.03 -0.90
N ILE A 57 -0.51 -5.08 -1.72
CA ILE A 57 -1.77 -5.75 -1.36
C ILE A 57 -1.50 -7.24 -1.06
N ALA A 58 -0.70 -7.91 -1.89
CA ALA A 58 -0.32 -9.30 -1.64
C ALA A 58 0.44 -9.49 -0.32
N LYS A 59 1.38 -8.58 -0.01
CA LYS A 59 2.15 -8.61 1.24
C LYS A 59 1.27 -8.39 2.47
N ILE A 60 0.32 -7.46 2.39
CA ILE A 60 -0.66 -7.23 3.46
C ILE A 60 -1.54 -8.46 3.62
N ALA A 61 -2.10 -8.99 2.54
CA ALA A 61 -2.95 -10.18 2.59
C ALA A 61 -2.24 -11.39 3.21
N GLU A 62 -0.95 -11.56 2.94
CA GLU A 62 -0.14 -12.65 3.53
C GLU A 62 0.06 -12.48 5.03
N GLU A 63 0.43 -11.29 5.50
CA GLU A 63 0.61 -11.02 6.93
C GLU A 63 -0.68 -11.28 7.74
N PHE A 64 -1.85 -10.95 7.16
CA PHE A 64 -3.15 -11.22 7.78
C PHE A 64 -3.57 -12.70 7.69
N ARG A 65 -3.10 -13.45 6.68
CA ARG A 65 -3.36 -14.90 6.59
C ARG A 65 -2.57 -15.69 7.63
N GLN A 66 -1.28 -15.39 7.77
CA GLN A 66 -0.40 -16.05 8.73
C GLN A 66 -0.93 -15.91 10.17
N GLU A 67 -1.50 -14.75 10.49
CA GLU A 67 -2.12 -14.49 11.80
C GLU A 67 -3.32 -15.40 12.10
N ARG A 68 -4.16 -15.71 11.09
CA ARG A 68 -5.30 -16.61 11.25
C ARG A 68 -4.92 -18.07 11.44
N GLN A 69 -3.69 -18.45 11.07
CA GLN A 69 -3.18 -19.82 11.24
C GLN A 69 -2.41 -19.98 12.55
N SER A 70 -2.02 -18.88 13.20
CA SER A 70 -1.37 -18.86 14.52
C SER A 70 -2.35 -18.74 15.71
N LEU A 71 -3.66 -18.71 15.43
CA LEU A 71 -4.77 -18.73 16.38
C LEU A 71 -5.46 -20.09 16.31
#